data_AF-A0A9E4I0W6-F1
#
_entry.id   AF-A0A9E4I0W6-F1
#
_cell.length_a   1.000
_cell.length_b   1.000
_cell.length_c   1.000
_cell.angle_alpha   90.00
_cell.angle_beta   90.00
_cell.angle_gamma   90.00
#
_symmetry.space_group_name_H-M   'P 1'
#
loop_
_entity.id
_entity.type
_entity.pdbx_description
1 polymer ?
#
loop_
_entity_poly.entity_id
_entity_poly.type
_entity_poly.pdbx_seq_one_letter_code
_entity_poly.pdbx_strand_id
1 'polypeptide(L)'
;MCGIAGILLKNEGSGIDTGPALIDMLDGCQHRGPDSTGFALYEGGEEGQLKLRFHVGSDNEAGDAIAALKTVFDEHGARVIEEERIAGSYRVVVRFSGDLQKFSYAVEHAAKVVSIGESLEIVKDVGGAHEVDDTYDVHLFRGSHGLGHVRLATESDVKPEASHPFWATGFADVAIVHNGQITNYWKMRRRLERRGFAFATDNDSELIAVYLADKMNQGIALKDSLASSIDDMDGTFSFLVSTRDEIGYAKDRLAAKPMIMFENDDLIAIASEEVSLNRLFPGRALDTREPPPGSYRTWSRSI
;
A
#
# COMPACT_ATOMS: atom_id res chain seq x y z
N MET A 1 -2.32 5.53 -18.08
CA MET A 1 -1.12 4.95 -17.41
C MET A 1 -1.28 5.27 -15.94
N CYS A 2 -1.32 4.30 -15.03
CA CYS A 2 -1.60 4.53 -13.60
C CYS A 2 -0.70 5.58 -12.94
N GLY A 3 -1.18 6.32 -11.95
CA GLY A 3 -0.43 7.26 -11.12
C GLY A 3 -0.09 6.68 -9.74
N ILE A 4 1.10 6.98 -9.23
CA ILE A 4 1.52 6.69 -7.85
C ILE A 4 1.83 7.97 -7.10
N ALA A 5 1.54 7.99 -5.81
CA ALA A 5 1.88 9.06 -4.89
C ALA A 5 2.30 8.50 -3.52
N GLY A 6 3.11 9.23 -2.78
CA GLY A 6 3.44 8.92 -1.40
C GLY A 6 3.98 10.14 -0.68
N ILE A 7 3.67 10.24 0.61
CA ILE A 7 4.08 11.33 1.48
C ILE A 7 4.49 10.78 2.84
N LEU A 8 5.59 11.28 3.40
CA LEU A 8 5.99 11.03 4.77
C LEU A 8 6.32 12.35 5.46
N LEU A 9 5.73 12.54 6.64
CA LEU A 9 6.01 13.67 7.53
C LEU A 9 7.21 13.31 8.42
N LYS A 10 8.28 14.10 8.34
CA LYS A 10 9.53 13.87 9.09
C LYS A 10 9.39 14.28 10.56
N ASN A 11 8.61 15.31 10.82
CA ASN A 11 8.37 15.89 12.15
C ASN A 11 6.87 16.10 12.39
N GLU A 12 6.47 16.12 13.66
CA GLU A 12 5.12 16.57 14.03
C GLU A 12 5.00 18.10 13.82
N GLY A 13 3.83 18.56 13.39
CA GLY A 13 3.56 20.00 13.24
C GLY A 13 3.89 20.62 11.88
N SER A 14 4.03 19.81 10.82
CA SER A 14 4.16 20.27 9.42
C SER A 14 2.97 21.13 8.93
N GLY A 15 1.85 21.12 9.68
CA GLY A 15 0.60 21.76 9.27
C GLY A 15 -0.10 21.04 8.11
N ILE A 16 0.39 19.86 7.72
CA ILE A 16 -0.15 19.02 6.66
C ILE A 16 -0.59 17.69 7.26
N ASP A 17 -1.83 17.34 6.97
CA ASP A 17 -2.41 16.07 7.36
C ASP A 17 -2.29 15.06 6.21
N THR A 18 -1.84 13.83 6.51
CA THR A 18 -1.52 12.84 5.47
C THR A 18 -2.72 12.41 4.63
N GLY A 19 -3.91 12.32 5.21
CA GLY A 19 -5.13 11.97 4.49
C GLY A 19 -5.48 12.99 3.39
N PRO A 20 -5.79 14.25 3.75
CA PRO A 20 -6.03 15.32 2.79
C PRO A 20 -4.91 15.48 1.76
N ALA A 21 -3.64 15.41 2.19
CA ALA A 21 -2.50 15.51 1.29
C ALA A 21 -2.50 14.41 0.21
N LEU A 22 -2.77 13.15 0.59
CA LEU A 22 -2.85 12.06 -0.37
C LEU A 22 -4.02 12.21 -1.34
N ILE A 23 -5.19 12.66 -0.85
CA ILE A 23 -6.36 12.93 -1.72
C ILE A 23 -6.00 13.97 -2.78
N ASP A 24 -5.42 15.10 -2.37
CA ASP A 24 -4.99 16.18 -3.26
C ASP A 24 -3.94 15.70 -4.28
N MET A 25 -2.96 14.92 -3.82
CA MET A 25 -1.94 14.35 -4.69
C MET A 25 -2.55 13.42 -5.75
N LEU A 26 -3.51 12.57 -5.37
CA LEU A 26 -4.14 11.62 -6.28
C LEU A 26 -5.14 12.27 -7.23
N ASP A 27 -5.90 13.28 -6.79
CA ASP A 27 -6.72 14.12 -7.69
C ASP A 27 -5.87 14.77 -8.78
N GLY A 28 -4.68 15.28 -8.42
CA GLY A 28 -3.71 15.81 -9.37
C GLY A 28 -3.22 14.80 -10.42
N CYS A 29 -3.38 13.50 -10.17
CA CYS A 29 -3.05 12.42 -11.10
C CYS A 29 -4.28 11.72 -11.69
N GLN A 30 -5.52 12.17 -11.46
CA GLN A 30 -6.71 11.43 -11.87
C GLN A 30 -6.77 11.18 -13.40
N HIS A 31 -6.21 12.08 -14.22
CA HIS A 31 -6.09 11.90 -15.68
C HIS A 31 -5.27 10.68 -16.10
N ARG A 32 -4.44 10.15 -15.19
CA ARG A 32 -3.62 8.96 -15.38
C ARG A 32 -4.44 7.67 -15.26
N GLY A 33 -5.48 7.68 -14.44
CA GLY A 33 -6.29 6.50 -14.12
C GLY A 33 -7.58 6.84 -13.37
N PRO A 34 -8.71 6.98 -14.07
CA PRO A 34 -9.96 7.41 -13.46
C PRO A 34 -10.75 6.27 -12.79
N ASP A 35 -10.34 5.02 -12.95
CA ASP A 35 -11.22 3.87 -12.70
C ASP A 35 -11.28 3.49 -11.22
N SER A 36 -10.17 3.62 -10.50
CA SER A 36 -10.12 3.27 -9.07
C SER A 36 -8.97 3.96 -8.37
N THR A 37 -9.18 4.19 -7.08
CA THR A 37 -8.24 4.86 -6.20
C THR A 37 -8.03 4.04 -4.94
N GLY A 38 -6.83 4.08 -4.41
CA GLY A 38 -6.56 3.50 -3.11
C GLY A 38 -5.45 4.22 -2.35
N PHE A 39 -5.48 4.03 -1.05
CA PHE A 39 -4.64 4.66 -0.04
C PHE A 39 -4.10 3.58 0.89
N ALA A 40 -2.81 3.63 1.21
CA ALA A 40 -2.19 2.89 2.31
C ALA A 40 -1.83 3.92 3.37
N LEU A 41 -2.44 3.80 4.53
CA LEU A 41 -2.49 4.82 5.57
C LEU A 41 -1.80 4.27 6.83
N TYR A 42 -0.80 4.99 7.36
CA TYR A 42 -0.04 4.56 8.55
C TYR A 42 -0.23 5.51 9.72
N GLU A 43 -1.04 5.08 10.67
CA GLU A 43 -1.33 5.78 11.92
C GLU A 43 -1.01 4.84 13.08
N GLY A 44 -0.68 5.40 14.25
CA GLY A 44 -0.22 4.67 15.42
C GLY A 44 -0.85 3.29 15.62
N GLY A 45 -0.02 2.34 16.03
CA GLY A 45 -0.44 0.97 16.35
C GLY A 45 -0.26 0.67 17.83
N GLU A 46 -1.13 -0.17 18.37
CA GLU A 46 -0.96 -0.75 19.69
C GLU A 46 -0.34 -2.14 19.53
N GLU A 47 0.74 -2.42 20.26
CA GLU A 47 1.42 -3.71 20.20
C GLU A 47 0.45 -4.86 20.54
N GLY A 48 0.43 -5.88 19.67
CA GLY A 48 -0.49 -7.01 19.80
C GLY A 48 -1.93 -6.73 19.35
N GLN A 49 -2.19 -5.57 18.74
CA GLN A 49 -3.43 -5.30 17.99
C GLN A 49 -3.15 -5.26 16.48
N LEU A 50 -3.92 -6.03 15.72
CA LEU A 50 -3.90 -6.02 14.27
C LEU A 50 -5.16 -5.34 13.74
N LYS A 51 -4.97 -4.41 12.82
CA LYS A 51 -5.99 -3.82 11.95
C LYS A 51 -6.05 -4.67 10.68
N LEU A 52 -7.19 -5.30 10.43
CA LEU A 52 -7.44 -6.10 9.24
C LEU A 52 -8.55 -5.45 8.42
N ARG A 53 -8.39 -5.50 7.10
CA ARG A 53 -9.46 -5.15 6.17
C ARG A 53 -9.65 -6.23 5.14
N PHE A 54 -10.91 -6.49 4.81
CA PHE A 54 -11.33 -7.50 3.86
C PHE A 54 -12.29 -6.90 2.84
N HIS A 55 -12.26 -7.43 1.62
CA HIS A 55 -13.35 -7.29 0.67
C HIS A 55 -14.33 -8.45 0.86
N VAL A 56 -15.57 -8.13 1.20
CA VAL A 56 -16.63 -9.10 1.54
C VAL A 56 -17.82 -9.04 0.59
N GLY A 57 -17.80 -8.15 -0.41
CA GLY A 57 -18.86 -8.04 -1.41
C GLY A 57 -20.18 -7.50 -0.85
N SER A 58 -21.28 -7.87 -1.49
CA SER A 58 -22.62 -7.34 -1.19
C SER A 58 -23.42 -8.24 -0.25
N ASP A 59 -24.48 -7.68 0.35
CA ASP A 59 -25.19 -8.14 1.56
C ASP A 59 -25.15 -9.62 1.93
N ASN A 60 -25.68 -10.51 1.08
CA ASN A 60 -25.74 -11.93 1.44
C ASN A 60 -24.35 -12.59 1.43
N GLU A 61 -23.51 -12.28 0.44
CA GLU A 61 -22.14 -12.81 0.35
C GLU A 61 -21.28 -12.30 1.52
N ALA A 62 -21.51 -11.05 1.92
CA ALA A 62 -20.81 -10.45 3.04
C ALA A 62 -21.10 -11.14 4.37
N GLY A 63 -22.36 -11.56 4.60
CA GLY A 63 -22.74 -12.30 5.81
C GLY A 63 -21.97 -13.61 5.98
N ASP A 64 -21.90 -14.40 4.89
CA ASP A 64 -21.21 -15.68 4.89
C ASP A 64 -19.69 -15.52 5.05
N ALA A 65 -19.09 -14.55 4.35
CA ALA A 65 -17.66 -14.25 4.46
C ALA A 65 -17.28 -13.80 5.88
N ILE A 66 -18.08 -12.91 6.50
CA ILE A 66 -17.84 -12.45 7.87
C ILE A 66 -18.01 -13.60 8.87
N ALA A 67 -18.99 -14.48 8.70
CA ALA A 67 -19.17 -15.64 9.56
C ALA A 67 -17.97 -16.62 9.46
N ALA A 68 -17.47 -16.85 8.25
CA ALA A 68 -16.26 -17.64 8.02
C ALA A 68 -15.03 -17.01 8.70
N LEU A 69 -14.84 -15.69 8.55
CA LEU A 69 -13.75 -14.96 9.22
C LEU A 69 -13.81 -15.09 10.74
N LYS A 70 -15.00 -14.92 11.34
CA LYS A 70 -15.17 -15.05 12.79
C LYS A 70 -14.80 -16.45 13.29
N THR A 71 -15.13 -17.49 12.52
CA THR A 71 -14.70 -18.86 12.82
C THR A 71 -13.18 -18.98 12.83
N VAL A 72 -12.50 -18.43 11.81
CA VAL A 72 -11.03 -18.43 11.73
C VAL A 72 -10.40 -17.65 12.89
N PHE A 73 -11.00 -16.51 13.27
CA PHE A 73 -10.53 -15.70 14.41
C PHE A 73 -10.57 -16.52 15.71
N ASP A 74 -11.69 -17.19 15.98
CA ASP A 74 -11.85 -18.03 17.17
C ASP A 74 -10.85 -19.20 17.19
N GLU A 75 -10.67 -19.88 16.06
CA GLU A 75 -9.73 -21.01 15.92
C GLU A 75 -8.27 -20.61 16.18
N HIS A 76 -7.90 -19.36 15.85
CA HIS A 76 -6.54 -18.83 16.03
C HIS A 76 -6.38 -18.00 17.31
N GLY A 77 -7.44 -17.87 18.12
CA GLY A 77 -7.43 -17.06 19.34
C GLY A 77 -7.30 -15.55 19.10
N ALA A 78 -7.69 -15.06 17.91
CA ALA A 78 -7.74 -13.64 17.60
C ALA A 78 -9.02 -13.03 18.18
N ARG A 79 -8.90 -12.17 19.19
CA ARG A 79 -10.05 -11.57 19.86
C ARG A 79 -10.45 -10.27 19.19
N VAL A 80 -11.66 -10.21 18.63
CA VAL A 80 -12.22 -8.97 18.06
C VAL A 80 -12.38 -7.89 19.14
N ILE A 81 -11.91 -6.68 18.82
CA ILE A 81 -12.00 -5.45 19.64
C ILE A 81 -13.02 -4.50 19.02
N GLU A 82 -12.91 -4.28 17.73
CA GLU A 82 -13.73 -3.36 16.95
C GLU A 82 -14.02 -4.01 15.60
N GLU A 83 -15.23 -3.83 15.08
CA GLU A 83 -15.59 -4.26 13.73
C GLU A 83 -16.54 -3.26 13.08
N GLU A 84 -16.38 -3.07 11.78
CA GLU A 84 -17.19 -2.15 10.99
C GLU A 84 -17.33 -2.69 9.56
N ARG A 85 -18.50 -2.50 8.97
CA ARG A 85 -18.73 -2.76 7.55
C ARG A 85 -19.12 -1.46 6.86
N ILE A 86 -18.36 -1.08 5.85
CA ILE A 86 -18.62 0.07 4.97
C ILE A 86 -18.65 -0.45 3.55
N ALA A 87 -19.77 -0.25 2.84
CA ALA A 87 -19.98 -0.76 1.49
C ALA A 87 -19.63 -2.27 1.36
N GLY A 88 -18.71 -2.62 0.46
CA GLY A 88 -18.19 -3.98 0.26
C GLY A 88 -16.97 -4.34 1.12
N SER A 89 -16.57 -3.46 2.05
CA SER A 89 -15.40 -3.61 2.91
C SER A 89 -15.80 -3.97 4.34
N TYR A 90 -15.08 -4.90 4.95
CA TYR A 90 -15.16 -5.23 6.37
C TYR A 90 -13.82 -4.91 7.05
N ARG A 91 -13.86 -3.98 8.01
CA ARG A 91 -12.73 -3.58 8.86
C ARG A 91 -12.88 -4.24 10.21
N VAL A 92 -11.82 -4.82 10.74
CA VAL A 92 -11.81 -5.42 12.07
C VAL A 92 -10.47 -5.20 12.75
N VAL A 93 -10.51 -4.83 14.03
CA VAL A 93 -9.34 -4.76 14.90
C VAL A 93 -9.40 -5.95 15.85
N VAL A 94 -8.32 -6.73 15.90
CA VAL A 94 -8.22 -7.91 16.77
C VAL A 94 -6.99 -7.82 17.66
N ARG A 95 -7.11 -8.36 18.89
CA ARG A 95 -5.94 -8.71 19.70
C ARG A 95 -5.40 -10.06 19.26
N PHE A 96 -4.14 -10.13 18.87
CA PHE A 96 -3.52 -11.33 18.36
C PHE A 96 -2.02 -11.38 18.69
N SER A 97 -1.54 -12.56 19.08
CA SER A 97 -0.13 -12.80 19.44
C SER A 97 0.42 -14.11 18.87
N GLY A 98 -0.29 -14.72 17.92
CA GLY A 98 0.09 -15.97 17.29
C GLY A 98 1.01 -15.79 16.08
N ASP A 99 1.11 -16.85 15.28
CA ASP A 99 1.85 -16.86 14.02
C ASP A 99 1.07 -16.07 12.94
N LEU A 100 1.51 -14.83 12.70
CA LEU A 100 0.85 -13.91 11.76
C LEU A 100 0.78 -14.48 10.34
N GLN A 101 1.84 -15.15 9.89
CA GLN A 101 1.86 -15.69 8.53
C GLN A 101 0.77 -16.75 8.35
N LYS A 102 0.69 -17.72 9.26
CA LYS A 102 -0.36 -18.76 9.21
C LYS A 102 -1.75 -18.16 9.36
N PHE A 103 -1.93 -17.24 10.31
CA PHE A 103 -3.20 -16.57 10.53
C PHE A 103 -3.66 -15.81 9.29
N SER A 104 -2.75 -15.05 8.66
CA SER A 104 -3.04 -14.30 7.45
C SER A 104 -3.47 -15.19 6.28
N TYR A 105 -2.84 -16.37 6.15
CA TYR A 105 -3.21 -17.33 5.12
C TYR A 105 -4.58 -17.94 5.43
N ALA A 106 -4.88 -18.27 6.69
CA ALA A 106 -6.19 -18.80 7.06
C ALA A 106 -7.33 -17.81 6.77
N VAL A 107 -7.15 -16.52 7.10
CA VAL A 107 -8.19 -15.51 6.83
C VAL A 107 -8.36 -15.20 5.34
N GLU A 108 -7.29 -15.28 4.53
CA GLU A 108 -7.36 -15.14 3.07
C GLU A 108 -8.18 -16.25 2.40
N HIS A 109 -8.25 -17.44 3.00
CA HIS A 109 -9.13 -18.51 2.51
C HIS A 109 -10.62 -18.26 2.86
N ALA A 110 -10.89 -17.46 3.89
CA ALA A 110 -12.26 -17.14 4.31
C ALA A 110 -12.83 -15.93 3.56
N ALA A 111 -12.02 -14.88 3.37
CA ALA A 111 -12.39 -13.69 2.61
C ALA A 111 -11.15 -13.02 2.02
N LYS A 112 -11.34 -12.19 0.99
CA LYS A 112 -10.23 -11.49 0.33
C LYS A 112 -9.64 -10.44 1.24
N VAL A 113 -8.38 -10.64 1.66
CA VAL A 113 -7.65 -9.71 2.50
C VAL A 113 -7.19 -8.51 1.67
N VAL A 114 -7.46 -7.32 2.18
CA VAL A 114 -6.99 -6.05 1.62
C VAL A 114 -5.69 -5.62 2.31
N SER A 115 -5.64 -5.72 3.64
CA SER A 115 -4.43 -5.43 4.42
C SER A 115 -4.47 -6.05 5.80
N ILE A 116 -3.29 -6.34 6.35
CA ILE A 116 -3.07 -6.63 7.77
C ILE A 116 -1.87 -5.79 8.26
N GLY A 117 -2.05 -5.08 9.37
CA GLY A 117 -0.94 -4.36 10.00
C GLY A 117 -1.29 -3.92 11.42
N GLU A 118 -0.29 -3.54 12.19
CA GLU A 118 -0.51 -2.86 13.48
C GLU A 118 -0.79 -1.37 13.27
N SER A 119 -0.16 -0.79 12.25
CA SER A 119 -0.25 0.63 11.88
C SER A 119 -0.90 0.88 10.52
N LEU A 120 -0.76 -0.08 9.60
CA LEU A 120 -1.27 -0.02 8.23
C LEU A 120 -2.77 -0.27 8.16
N GLU A 121 -3.47 0.61 7.46
CA GLU A 121 -4.76 0.34 6.86
C GLU A 121 -4.71 0.66 5.36
N ILE A 122 -5.12 -0.28 4.51
CA ILE A 122 -5.36 0.00 3.09
C ILE A 122 -6.84 0.24 2.87
N VAL A 123 -7.19 1.32 2.19
CA VAL A 123 -8.55 1.61 1.70
C VAL A 123 -8.47 1.74 0.20
N LYS A 124 -9.30 1.01 -0.55
CA LYS A 124 -9.31 1.09 -2.00
C LYS A 124 -10.67 0.69 -2.57
N ASP A 125 -11.10 1.41 -3.59
CA ASP A 125 -12.37 1.17 -4.26
C ASP A 125 -12.37 1.71 -5.70
N VAL A 126 -13.46 1.44 -6.42
CA VAL A 126 -13.76 2.05 -7.71
C VAL A 126 -14.10 3.53 -7.52
N GLY A 127 -13.68 4.38 -8.46
CA GLY A 127 -13.93 5.82 -8.43
C GLY A 127 -12.68 6.67 -8.17
N GLY A 128 -12.86 7.99 -8.24
CA GLY A 128 -11.79 8.96 -7.98
C GLY A 128 -11.43 9.15 -6.52
N ALA A 129 -10.35 9.88 -6.27
CA ALA A 129 -9.83 10.11 -4.92
C ALA A 129 -10.89 10.69 -3.96
N HIS A 130 -11.69 11.65 -4.42
CA HIS A 130 -12.77 12.23 -3.63
C HIS A 130 -13.95 11.27 -3.40
N GLU A 131 -14.29 10.42 -4.37
CA GLU A 131 -15.39 9.44 -4.20
C GLU A 131 -15.01 8.36 -3.17
N VAL A 132 -13.75 7.91 -3.19
CA VAL A 132 -13.23 6.98 -2.19
C VAL A 132 -13.10 7.66 -0.83
N ASP A 133 -12.69 8.93 -0.78
CA ASP A 133 -12.69 9.72 0.46
C ASP A 133 -14.10 9.84 1.05
N ASP A 134 -15.10 10.23 0.26
CA ASP A 134 -16.50 10.37 0.70
C ASP A 134 -17.08 9.07 1.31
N THR A 135 -16.55 7.90 0.91
CA THR A 135 -17.01 6.60 1.38
C THR A 135 -16.29 6.14 2.65
N TYR A 136 -15.00 6.46 2.79
CA TYR A 136 -14.11 5.89 3.81
C TYR A 136 -13.46 6.92 4.74
N ASP A 137 -13.87 8.19 4.64
CA ASP A 137 -13.41 9.31 5.46
C ASP A 137 -11.88 9.47 5.48
N VAL A 138 -11.23 9.31 4.33
CA VAL A 138 -9.76 9.41 4.20
C VAL A 138 -9.25 10.79 4.64
N HIS A 139 -10.05 11.85 4.45
CA HIS A 139 -9.75 13.22 4.88
C HIS A 139 -9.66 13.37 6.40
N LEU A 140 -10.21 12.46 7.20
CA LEU A 140 -10.08 12.44 8.66
C LEU A 140 -8.78 11.81 9.14
N PHE A 141 -8.06 11.10 8.26
CA PHE A 141 -6.87 10.36 8.63
C PHE A 141 -5.70 11.27 9.03
N ARG A 142 -5.06 10.99 10.18
CA ARG A 142 -3.94 11.75 10.76
C ARG A 142 -2.76 10.84 11.09
N GLY A 143 -2.09 10.36 10.05
CA GLY A 143 -0.97 9.43 10.17
C GLY A 143 0.41 10.10 10.03
N SER A 144 1.42 9.24 10.04
CA SER A 144 2.82 9.64 9.80
C SER A 144 3.15 9.73 8.32
N HIS A 145 2.62 8.80 7.53
CA HIS A 145 2.88 8.68 6.12
C HIS A 145 1.80 7.85 5.44
N GLY A 146 1.86 7.81 4.12
CA GLY A 146 1.04 6.91 3.34
C GLY A 146 1.40 6.89 1.86
N LEU A 147 0.80 5.94 1.16
CA LEU A 147 0.91 5.76 -0.29
C LEU A 147 -0.46 5.88 -0.92
N GLY A 148 -0.48 6.28 -2.19
CA GLY A 148 -1.68 6.42 -2.98
C GLY A 148 -1.46 5.92 -4.41
N HIS A 149 -2.53 5.45 -5.04
CA HIS A 149 -2.50 5.05 -6.43
C HIS A 149 -3.83 5.32 -7.14
N VAL A 150 -3.76 5.77 -8.38
CA VAL A 150 -4.89 5.91 -9.30
C VAL A 150 -4.68 5.01 -10.52
N ARG A 151 -5.64 4.14 -10.81
CA ARG A 151 -5.48 3.04 -11.78
C ARG A 151 -6.28 3.30 -13.06
N LEU A 152 -5.66 3.00 -14.20
CA LEU A 152 -6.35 2.85 -15.50
C LEU A 152 -6.37 1.37 -15.86
N ALA A 153 -7.56 0.77 -15.88
CA ALA A 153 -7.77 -0.58 -16.32
C ALA A 153 -7.80 -0.61 -17.86
N THR A 154 -6.72 -1.10 -18.48
CA THR A 154 -6.64 -1.18 -19.95
C THR A 154 -7.12 -2.53 -20.51
N GLU A 155 -7.00 -3.61 -19.74
CA GLU A 155 -7.28 -4.99 -20.21
C GLU A 155 -8.02 -5.87 -19.18
N SER A 156 -8.30 -5.35 -17.98
CA SER A 156 -8.86 -6.11 -16.87
C SER A 156 -10.12 -5.46 -16.34
N ASP A 157 -10.96 -6.22 -15.63
CA ASP A 157 -12.08 -5.64 -14.91
C ASP A 157 -11.64 -4.55 -13.91
N VAL A 158 -12.51 -3.56 -13.75
CA VAL A 158 -12.40 -2.54 -12.71
C VAL A 158 -12.95 -3.15 -11.42
N LYS A 159 -12.05 -3.67 -10.58
CA LYS A 159 -12.38 -4.31 -9.30
C LYS A 159 -11.47 -3.76 -8.20
N PRO A 160 -12.01 -3.44 -7.02
CA PRO A 160 -11.21 -2.98 -5.87
C PRO A 160 -10.06 -3.93 -5.52
N GLU A 161 -10.27 -5.26 -5.60
CA GLU A 161 -9.24 -6.24 -5.26
C GLU A 161 -8.00 -6.15 -6.18
N ALA A 162 -8.22 -5.80 -7.46
CA ALA A 162 -7.15 -5.63 -8.45
C ALA A 162 -6.49 -4.24 -8.39
N SER A 163 -7.03 -3.35 -7.58
CA SER A 163 -6.52 -2.00 -7.40
C SER A 163 -5.39 -1.95 -6.38
N HIS A 164 -4.51 -0.98 -6.57
CA HIS A 164 -3.48 -0.64 -5.60
C HIS A 164 -4.07 0.16 -4.44
N PRO A 165 -3.36 0.26 -3.30
CA PRO A 165 -2.10 -0.43 -2.96
C PRO A 165 -2.23 -1.95 -2.75
N PHE A 166 -1.10 -2.65 -2.81
CA PHE A 166 -0.98 -4.08 -2.47
C PHE A 166 -0.21 -4.26 -1.17
N TRP A 167 -0.73 -5.13 -0.30
CA TRP A 167 -0.11 -5.54 0.94
C TRP A 167 0.77 -6.78 0.76
N ALA A 168 1.78 -6.96 1.60
CA ALA A 168 2.66 -8.12 1.58
C ALA A 168 2.01 -9.33 2.27
N THR A 169 1.39 -10.21 1.49
CA THR A 169 0.72 -11.42 1.99
C THR A 169 1.63 -12.26 2.90
N GLY A 170 1.23 -12.40 4.17
CA GLY A 170 2.02 -13.10 5.19
C GLY A 170 2.72 -12.21 6.21
N PHE A 171 2.68 -10.88 6.06
CA PHE A 171 3.46 -9.94 6.88
C PHE A 171 2.61 -8.76 7.38
N ALA A 172 2.99 -8.11 8.48
CA ALA A 172 2.32 -6.89 8.91
C ALA A 172 2.96 -5.65 8.27
N ASP A 173 2.16 -4.61 8.07
CA ASP A 173 2.65 -3.23 7.87
C ASP A 173 3.53 -3.00 6.63
N VAL A 174 3.46 -3.84 5.60
CA VAL A 174 4.17 -3.59 4.33
C VAL A 174 3.18 -3.43 3.19
N ALA A 175 3.20 -2.26 2.55
CA ALA A 175 2.35 -1.95 1.41
C ALA A 175 3.15 -1.32 0.27
N ILE A 176 2.70 -1.53 -0.97
CA ILE A 176 3.36 -0.96 -2.15
C ILE A 176 2.37 -0.36 -3.15
N VAL A 177 2.86 0.64 -3.89
CA VAL A 177 2.24 1.14 -5.13
C VAL A 177 3.25 1.06 -6.25
N HIS A 178 2.85 0.55 -7.40
CA HIS A 178 3.77 0.24 -8.50
C HIS A 178 3.19 0.75 -9.82
N ASN A 179 4.04 1.42 -10.60
CA ASN A 179 3.79 1.80 -11.97
C ASN A 179 4.83 1.10 -12.83
N GLY A 180 4.40 0.18 -13.69
CA GLY A 180 5.34 -0.65 -14.41
C GLY A 180 4.82 -2.05 -14.69
N GLN A 181 5.75 -2.90 -15.06
CA GLN A 181 5.53 -4.33 -15.22
C GLN A 181 6.84 -5.08 -14.95
N ILE A 182 6.76 -6.13 -14.13
CA ILE A 182 7.85 -7.06 -13.85
C ILE A 182 7.78 -8.24 -14.83
N THR A 183 8.67 -8.23 -15.82
CA THR A 183 8.72 -9.21 -16.90
C THR A 183 9.18 -10.60 -16.45
N ASN A 184 9.93 -10.71 -15.34
CA ASN A 184 10.36 -12.00 -14.77
C ASN A 184 9.47 -12.48 -13.60
N TYR A 185 8.24 -11.96 -13.48
CA TYR A 185 7.27 -12.25 -12.41
C TYR A 185 7.15 -13.74 -12.05
N TRP A 186 6.80 -14.60 -13.01
CA TRP A 186 6.56 -16.02 -12.75
C TRP A 186 7.79 -16.78 -12.23
N LYS A 187 9.00 -16.34 -12.62
CA LYS A 187 10.25 -16.92 -12.12
C LYS A 187 10.46 -16.55 -10.65
N MET A 188 10.22 -15.29 -10.31
CA MET A 188 10.38 -14.78 -8.95
C MET A 188 9.31 -15.32 -8.00
N ARG A 189 8.04 -15.35 -8.42
CA ARG A 189 6.93 -15.95 -7.68
C ARG A 189 7.22 -17.40 -7.30
N ARG A 190 7.60 -18.25 -8.27
CA ARG A 190 7.94 -19.66 -8.03
C ARG A 190 9.10 -19.84 -7.04
N ARG A 191 10.05 -18.89 -6.95
CA ARG A 191 11.14 -18.94 -5.97
C ARG A 191 10.64 -18.71 -4.55
N LEU A 192 9.70 -17.77 -4.38
CA LEU A 192 9.08 -17.47 -3.08
C LEU A 192 8.10 -18.56 -2.66
N GLU A 193 7.29 -19.09 -3.58
CA GLU A 193 6.39 -20.22 -3.29
C GLU A 193 7.15 -21.46 -2.80
N ARG A 194 8.32 -21.76 -3.39
CA ARG A 194 9.20 -22.85 -2.91
C ARG A 194 9.74 -22.63 -1.49
N ARG A 195 9.70 -21.40 -1.00
CA ARG A 195 10.10 -21.03 0.37
C ARG A 195 8.91 -20.97 1.33
N GLY A 196 7.69 -21.28 0.86
CA GLY A 196 6.48 -21.36 1.68
C GLY A 196 5.58 -20.12 1.62
N PHE A 197 5.87 -19.13 0.78
CA PHE A 197 5.02 -17.95 0.64
C PHE A 197 3.80 -18.22 -0.25
N ALA A 198 2.64 -17.75 0.19
CA ALA A 198 1.41 -17.73 -0.59
C ALA A 198 1.20 -16.35 -1.25
N PHE A 199 0.45 -16.34 -2.34
CA PHE A 199 0.04 -15.13 -3.07
C PHE A 199 -1.47 -15.15 -3.27
N ALA A 200 -2.14 -14.03 -2.99
CA ALA A 200 -3.57 -13.85 -3.13
C ALA A 200 -3.98 -13.45 -4.56
N THR A 201 -3.03 -12.90 -5.33
CA THR A 201 -3.27 -12.32 -6.66
C THR A 201 -2.20 -12.71 -7.67
N ASP A 202 -2.50 -12.48 -8.94
CA ASP A 202 -1.53 -12.59 -10.05
C ASP A 202 -0.87 -11.25 -10.38
N ASN A 203 -0.98 -10.25 -9.50
CA ASN A 203 -0.39 -8.94 -9.70
C ASN A 203 1.10 -8.98 -9.30
N ASP A 204 1.96 -8.40 -10.14
CA ASP A 204 3.40 -8.31 -9.89
C ASP A 204 3.76 -7.42 -8.70
N SER A 205 2.83 -6.58 -8.28
CA SER A 205 2.99 -5.68 -7.15
C SER A 205 2.96 -6.42 -5.82
N GLU A 206 2.12 -7.45 -5.71
CA GLU A 206 2.13 -8.34 -4.53
C GLU A 206 3.47 -9.09 -4.43
N LEU A 207 4.05 -9.49 -5.56
CA LEU A 207 5.38 -10.09 -5.60
C LEU A 207 6.44 -9.14 -5.02
N ILE A 208 6.42 -7.86 -5.39
CA ILE A 208 7.35 -6.87 -4.85
C ILE A 208 7.16 -6.73 -3.34
N ALA A 209 5.91 -6.63 -2.88
CA ALA A 209 5.59 -6.49 -1.45
C ALA A 209 6.14 -7.68 -0.64
N VAL A 210 5.83 -8.91 -1.04
CA VAL A 210 6.28 -10.15 -0.37
C VAL A 210 7.80 -10.27 -0.43
N TYR A 211 8.43 -9.94 -1.57
CA TYR A 211 9.89 -9.97 -1.72
C TYR A 211 10.59 -9.04 -0.72
N LEU A 212 10.11 -7.79 -0.59
CA LEU A 212 10.69 -6.81 0.32
C LEU A 212 10.45 -7.21 1.78
N ALA A 213 9.22 -7.61 2.12
CA ALA A 213 8.86 -8.04 3.46
C ALA A 213 9.69 -9.25 3.92
N ASP A 214 9.88 -10.23 3.05
CA ASP A 214 10.72 -11.39 3.32
C ASP A 214 12.19 -11.02 3.58
N LYS A 215 12.76 -10.09 2.81
CA LYS A 215 14.13 -9.62 3.04
C LYS A 215 14.27 -8.89 4.37
N MET A 216 13.31 -8.03 4.71
CA MET A 216 13.28 -7.36 6.01
C MET A 216 13.13 -8.33 7.17
N ASN A 217 12.31 -9.38 7.01
CA ASN A 217 12.16 -10.44 8.00
C ASN A 217 13.46 -11.28 8.19
N GLN A 218 14.38 -11.25 7.23
CA GLN A 218 15.73 -11.83 7.35
C GLN A 218 16.75 -10.85 7.97
N GLY A 219 16.32 -9.67 8.41
CA GLY A 219 17.17 -8.64 9.00
C GLY A 219 17.90 -7.75 7.99
N ILE A 220 17.51 -7.77 6.72
CA ILE A 220 18.06 -6.88 5.70
C ILE A 220 17.31 -5.55 5.76
N ALA A 221 18.02 -4.42 5.84
CA ALA A 221 17.39 -3.11 5.86
C ALA A 221 16.54 -2.86 4.60
N LEU A 222 15.48 -2.04 4.71
CA LEU A 222 14.61 -1.72 3.57
C LEU A 222 15.42 -1.16 2.39
N LYS A 223 16.36 -0.26 2.67
CA LYS A 223 17.23 0.34 1.65
C LYS A 223 18.01 -0.71 0.84
N ASP A 224 18.58 -1.71 1.50
CA ASP A 224 19.36 -2.77 0.83
C ASP A 224 18.44 -3.78 0.12
N SER A 225 17.23 -3.97 0.64
CA SER A 225 16.17 -4.74 -0.01
C SER A 225 15.73 -4.08 -1.32
N LEU A 226 15.57 -2.75 -1.33
CA LEU A 226 15.29 -1.95 -2.54
C LEU A 226 16.45 -2.03 -3.53
N ALA A 227 17.70 -1.90 -3.07
CA ALA A 227 18.88 -2.06 -3.92
C ALA A 227 18.86 -3.41 -4.66
N SER A 228 18.61 -4.48 -3.91
CA SER A 228 18.53 -5.83 -4.46
C SER A 228 17.36 -6.02 -5.43
N SER A 229 16.22 -5.34 -5.18
CA SER A 229 15.05 -5.45 -6.06
C SER A 229 15.36 -4.96 -7.49
N ILE A 230 16.22 -3.94 -7.62
CA ILE A 230 16.65 -3.40 -8.92
C ILE A 230 17.50 -4.42 -9.70
N ASP A 231 18.21 -5.30 -8.99
CA ASP A 231 19.03 -6.35 -9.60
C ASP A 231 18.24 -7.63 -9.91
N ASP A 232 17.32 -7.99 -9.03
CA ASP A 232 16.58 -9.25 -9.13
C ASP A 232 15.36 -9.18 -10.07
N MET A 233 14.78 -7.98 -10.23
CA MET A 233 13.56 -7.77 -11.01
C MET A 233 13.86 -7.25 -12.41
N ASP A 234 13.36 -7.94 -13.43
CA ASP A 234 13.48 -7.52 -14.82
C ASP A 234 12.20 -6.80 -15.25
N GLY A 235 12.32 -5.63 -15.87
CA GLY A 235 11.17 -4.92 -16.43
C GLY A 235 11.34 -3.41 -16.42
N THR A 236 10.24 -2.70 -16.59
CA THR A 236 10.17 -1.24 -16.43
C THR A 236 9.27 -0.95 -15.24
N PHE A 237 9.81 -0.35 -14.19
CA PHE A 237 9.08 -0.13 -12.96
C PHE A 237 9.56 1.10 -12.20
N SER A 238 8.59 1.71 -11.54
CA SER A 238 8.77 2.71 -10.50
C SER A 238 7.77 2.38 -9.42
N PHE A 239 8.24 2.10 -8.22
CA PHE A 239 7.35 1.77 -7.11
C PHE A 239 7.74 2.52 -5.85
N LEU A 240 6.74 2.74 -5.01
CA LEU A 240 6.90 3.18 -3.63
C LEU A 240 6.53 2.02 -2.71
N VAL A 241 7.25 1.92 -1.61
CA VAL A 241 6.99 0.98 -0.52
C VAL A 241 6.89 1.76 0.77
N SER A 242 5.96 1.33 1.62
CA SER A 242 5.83 1.81 2.98
C SER A 242 5.90 0.63 3.94
N THR A 243 6.49 0.90 5.09
CA THR A 243 6.61 0.01 6.24
C THR A 243 6.02 0.72 7.46
N ARG A 244 6.06 0.12 8.66
CA ARG A 244 5.57 0.78 9.88
C ARG A 244 6.13 2.20 10.07
N ASP A 245 7.39 2.43 9.74
CA ASP A 245 8.15 3.64 10.08
C ASP A 245 8.95 4.26 8.91
N GLU A 246 9.05 3.57 7.78
CA GLU A 246 9.77 4.05 6.59
C GLU A 246 8.90 4.10 5.32
N ILE A 247 9.17 5.09 4.47
CA ILE A 247 8.81 5.07 3.05
C ILE A 247 10.07 4.92 2.21
N GLY A 248 9.98 4.25 1.07
CA GLY A 248 11.06 4.19 0.09
C GLY A 248 10.56 4.11 -1.34
N TYR A 249 11.48 4.34 -2.27
CA TYR A 249 11.24 4.13 -3.70
C TYR A 249 12.36 3.30 -4.33
N ALA A 250 12.03 2.62 -5.43
CA ALA A 250 13.01 2.12 -6.38
C ALA A 250 12.56 2.41 -7.81
N LYS A 251 13.54 2.71 -8.66
CA LYS A 251 13.36 3.00 -10.08
C LYS A 251 14.23 2.08 -10.91
N ASP A 252 13.65 1.50 -11.96
CA ASP A 252 14.37 0.63 -12.88
C ASP A 252 15.49 1.38 -13.63
N ARG A 253 16.41 0.62 -14.24
CA ARG A 253 17.60 1.16 -14.93
C ARG A 253 17.30 1.86 -16.25
N LEU A 254 16.15 1.60 -16.87
CA LEU A 254 15.67 2.28 -18.06
C LEU A 254 14.94 3.57 -17.71
N ALA A 255 14.44 3.71 -16.47
CA ALA A 255 13.67 4.84 -16.00
C ALA A 255 12.45 5.16 -16.89
N ALA A 256 11.80 4.12 -17.41
CA ALA A 256 10.73 4.29 -18.39
C ALA A 256 9.42 4.83 -17.78
N LYS A 257 9.29 4.77 -16.44
CA LYS A 257 8.14 5.29 -15.70
C LYS A 257 8.54 6.55 -14.95
N PRO A 258 7.75 7.63 -15.05
CA PRO A 258 8.10 8.90 -14.44
C PRO A 258 7.94 8.85 -12.92
N MET A 259 8.83 9.54 -12.23
CA MET A 259 8.78 9.74 -10.78
C MET A 259 9.40 11.09 -10.47
N ILE A 260 8.66 11.95 -9.77
CA ILE A 260 9.11 13.25 -9.33
C ILE A 260 9.04 13.29 -7.80
N MET A 261 10.01 13.97 -7.20
CA MET A 261 10.16 14.04 -5.76
C MET A 261 10.39 15.48 -5.32
N PHE A 262 9.76 15.83 -4.20
CA PHE A 262 9.98 17.07 -3.45
C PHE A 262 10.35 16.72 -2.02
N GLU A 263 11.42 17.34 -1.50
CA GLU A 263 11.92 17.10 -0.16
C GLU A 263 12.27 18.43 0.51
N ASN A 264 11.80 18.65 1.73
CA ASN A 264 12.23 19.75 2.60
C ASN A 264 12.52 19.21 4.02
N ASP A 265 12.67 20.10 4.99
CA ASP A 265 12.97 19.73 6.38
C ASP A 265 11.79 19.02 7.08
N ASP A 266 10.56 19.28 6.63
CA ASP A 266 9.34 18.81 7.29
C ASP A 266 8.79 17.51 6.68
N LEU A 267 9.00 17.27 5.38
CA LEU A 267 8.41 16.15 4.67
C LEU A 267 9.20 15.71 3.43
N ILE A 268 8.80 14.53 2.95
CA ILE A 268 9.12 14.01 1.63
C ILE A 268 7.81 13.67 0.92
N ALA A 269 7.68 14.11 -0.34
CA ALA A 269 6.57 13.77 -1.22
C ALA A 269 7.09 13.26 -2.56
N ILE A 270 6.54 12.15 -3.04
CA ILE A 270 6.91 11.50 -4.29
C ILE A 270 5.63 11.25 -5.09
N ALA A 271 5.64 11.56 -6.37
CA ALA A 271 4.52 11.29 -7.25
C ALA A 271 4.98 10.92 -8.66
N SER A 272 4.05 10.47 -9.49
CA SER A 272 4.34 10.24 -10.92
C SER A 272 4.56 11.53 -11.71
N GLU A 273 3.89 12.62 -11.33
CA GLU A 273 3.91 13.89 -12.06
C GLU A 273 3.96 15.07 -11.09
N GLU A 274 4.59 16.17 -11.52
CA GLU A 274 4.74 17.38 -10.70
C GLU A 274 3.41 18.05 -10.36
N VAL A 275 2.39 17.92 -11.23
CA VAL A 275 1.03 18.43 -10.96
C VAL A 275 0.43 17.87 -9.67
N SER A 276 0.78 16.63 -9.29
CA SER A 276 0.38 16.02 -8.01
C SER A 276 1.01 16.73 -6.82
N LEU A 277 2.32 17.02 -6.89
CA LEU A 277 3.05 17.69 -5.81
C LEU A 277 2.62 19.16 -5.66
N ASN A 278 2.32 19.82 -6.77
CA ASN A 278 1.84 21.22 -6.76
C ASN A 278 0.51 21.39 -6.02
N ARG A 279 -0.33 20.34 -5.91
CA ARG A 279 -1.58 20.39 -5.14
C ARG A 279 -1.35 20.61 -3.66
N LEU A 280 -0.24 20.11 -3.11
CA LEU A 280 0.12 20.30 -1.70
C LEU A 280 0.52 21.73 -1.36
N PHE A 281 0.99 22.50 -2.35
CA PHE A 281 1.56 23.84 -2.14
C PHE A 281 1.07 24.82 -3.21
N PRO A 282 -0.24 25.13 -3.24
CA PRO A 282 -0.82 25.96 -4.29
C PRO A 282 -0.17 27.35 -4.32
N GLY A 283 0.25 27.76 -5.52
CA GLY A 283 0.88 29.07 -5.74
C GLY A 283 2.36 29.17 -5.34
N ARG A 284 3.00 28.06 -4.95
CA ARG A 284 4.43 28.01 -4.62
C ARG A 284 5.19 27.20 -5.68
N ALA A 285 6.32 27.75 -6.16
CA ALA A 285 7.25 26.97 -6.96
C ALA A 285 7.97 25.94 -6.08
N LEU A 286 7.99 24.69 -6.52
CA LEU A 286 8.63 23.58 -5.82
C LEU A 286 9.97 23.25 -6.48
N ASP A 287 11.00 23.01 -5.67
CA ASP A 287 12.28 22.48 -6.15
C ASP A 287 12.15 20.96 -6.33
N THR A 288 11.43 20.57 -7.37
CA THR A 288 11.19 19.16 -7.67
C THR A 288 12.34 18.56 -8.47
N ARG A 289 12.60 17.27 -8.25
CA ARG A 289 13.62 16.53 -9.00
C ARG A 289 13.16 15.12 -9.34
N GLU A 290 13.54 14.66 -10.51
CA GLU A 290 13.36 13.26 -10.92
C GLU A 290 14.52 12.41 -10.39
N PRO A 291 14.24 11.30 -9.67
CA PRO A 291 15.28 10.34 -9.31
C PRO A 291 15.98 9.74 -10.53
N PRO A 292 17.32 9.57 -10.49
CA PRO A 292 18.08 8.96 -11.58
C PRO A 292 17.64 7.51 -11.88
N PRO A 293 17.90 6.99 -13.09
CA PRO A 293 17.70 5.57 -13.40
C PRO A 293 18.49 4.66 -12.46
N GLY A 294 17.90 3.52 -12.06
CA GLY A 294 18.55 2.55 -11.16
C GLY A 294 18.76 3.06 -9.73
N SER A 295 18.10 4.14 -9.34
CA SER A 295 18.20 4.71 -7.99
C SER A 295 17.11 4.18 -7.06
N TYR A 296 17.42 4.24 -5.76
CA TYR A 296 16.54 3.88 -4.67
C TYR A 296 16.88 4.75 -3.47
N ARG A 297 15.90 4.99 -2.59
CA ARG A 297 16.11 5.70 -1.34
C ARG A 297 15.01 5.37 -0.34
N THR A 298 15.33 5.49 0.94
CA THR A 298 14.36 5.42 2.04
C THR A 298 14.41 6.69 2.87
N TRP A 299 13.32 6.96 3.56
CA TRP A 299 13.18 7.96 4.61
C TRP A 299 12.42 7.31 5.75
N SER A 300 12.94 7.49 6.96
CA SER A 300 12.30 7.07 8.19
C SER A 300 11.77 8.29 8.93
N ARG A 301 10.76 8.06 9.77
CA ARG A 301 10.44 9.02 10.82
C ARG A 301 11.50 8.91 11.93
N SER A 302 11.96 10.03 12.46
CA SER A 302 12.70 10.01 13.73
C SER A 302 11.66 9.78 14.83
N ILE A 303 11.66 8.60 15.43
CA ILE A 303 10.80 8.25 16.60
C ILE A 303 11.46 8.79 17.86
#